data_AF-A0A968XTV0-F1
#
_entry.id   AF-A0A968XTV0-F1
#
_cell.length_a   1.000
_cell.length_b   1.000
_cell.length_c   1.000
_cell.angle_alpha   90.00
_cell.angle_beta   90.00
_cell.angle_gamma   90.00
#
_symmetry.space_group_name_H-M   'P 1'
#
loop_
_entity.id
_entity.type
_entity.pdbx_description
1 polymer ?
#
loop_
_entity_poly.entity_id
_entity_poly.type
_entity_poly.pdbx_seq_one_letter_code
_entity_poly.pdbx_strand_id
1 'polypeptide(L)'
;MRPRQDLAELFSTFLQLETGTSGRWSHEPTLRRSILRALQLQPNQAAKATNAFWVSYWLEQHRQQHSFPSSASVSSAPTSSGHRLSQHHLLAYTQEACYWASYRFHKTMAQFAAISDQTLADYFQIAQAQFSKVLAGFFTRPGSHP
;
A
#
# COMPACT_ATOMS: atom_id res chain seq x y z
N MET A 1 17.59 -2.70 4.23
CA MET A 1 16.51 -1.81 4.68
C MET A 1 16.31 -2.00 6.18
N ARG A 2 16.13 -0.92 6.95
CA ARG A 2 15.76 -1.03 8.37
C ARG A 2 14.33 -1.59 8.47
N PRO A 3 14.02 -2.51 9.40
CA PRO A 3 12.64 -2.94 9.62
C PRO A 3 11.77 -1.78 10.10
N ARG A 4 10.51 -1.74 9.65
CA ARG A 4 9.50 -0.79 10.11
C ARG A 4 8.90 -1.31 11.41
N GLN A 5 8.88 -0.49 12.45
CA GLN A 5 8.57 -0.94 13.81
C GLN A 5 7.16 -0.57 14.29
N ASP A 6 6.60 0.52 13.78
CA ASP A 6 5.29 1.00 14.24
C ASP A 6 4.26 1.09 13.10
N LEU A 7 2.99 1.19 13.48
CA LEU A 7 1.88 1.29 12.54
C LEU A 7 1.95 2.54 11.66
N ALA A 8 2.48 3.66 12.17
CA ALA A 8 2.64 4.85 11.37
C ALA A 8 3.70 4.63 10.29
N GLU A 9 4.85 4.03 10.60
CA GLU A 9 5.85 3.63 9.61
C GLU A 9 5.24 2.64 8.59
N LEU A 10 4.58 1.57 9.05
CA LEU A 10 4.00 0.55 8.18
C LEU A 10 2.98 1.10 7.19
N PHE A 11 2.09 1.99 7.62
CA PHE A 11 0.99 2.49 6.80
C PHE A 11 1.25 3.89 6.21
N SER A 12 2.41 4.51 6.42
CA SER A 12 2.71 5.84 5.86
C SER A 12 4.07 5.98 5.20
N THR A 13 4.90 4.94 5.14
CA THR A 13 6.21 5.03 4.49
C THR A 13 6.26 4.33 3.15
N PHE A 14 7.04 4.91 2.24
CA PHE A 14 7.36 4.37 0.94
C PHE A 14 8.86 4.13 0.84
N LEU A 15 9.24 3.06 0.15
CA LEU A 15 10.63 2.77 -0.10
C LEU A 15 11.13 3.61 -1.26
N GLN A 16 12.16 4.41 -1.01
CA GLN A 16 12.93 5.09 -2.03
C GLN A 16 14.16 4.23 -2.32
N LEU A 17 14.24 3.72 -3.54
CA LEU A 17 15.43 3.02 -4.03
C LEU A 17 16.41 4.07 -4.54
N GLU A 18 17.59 4.12 -3.94
CA GLU A 18 18.70 4.93 -4.46
C GLU A 18 19.37 4.15 -5.61
N THR A 19 20.33 4.78 -6.30
CA THR A 19 21.16 4.14 -7.33
C THR A 19 22.02 3.03 -6.70
N GLY A 20 21.42 1.87 -6.43
CA GLY A 20 22.02 0.73 -5.73
C GLY A 20 20.98 -0.24 -5.13
N THR A 21 21.41 -1.08 -4.18
CA THR A 21 20.55 -2.04 -3.45
C THR A 21 20.05 -1.49 -2.12
N SER A 22 20.52 -0.31 -1.71
CA SER A 22 20.08 0.37 -0.51
C SER A 22 18.80 1.16 -0.78
N GLY A 23 17.76 0.83 -0.03
CA GLY A 23 16.53 1.61 0.01
C GLY A 23 16.35 2.32 1.35
N ARG A 24 15.82 3.54 1.29
CA ARG A 24 15.45 4.35 2.46
C ARG A 24 13.93 4.48 2.57
N TRP A 25 13.41 4.40 3.79
CA TRP A 25 12.02 4.71 4.06
C TRP A 25 11.78 6.22 4.10
N SER A 26 10.78 6.69 3.36
CA SER A 26 10.30 8.07 3.41
C SER A 26 8.84 8.10 3.83
N HIS A 27 8.52 8.93 4.82
CA HIS A 27 7.12 9.16 5.21
C HIS A 27 6.39 9.99 4.16
N GLU A 28 5.15 9.60 3.87
CA GLU A 28 4.19 10.45 3.20
C GLU A 28 3.40 11.23 4.29
N PRO A 29 3.53 12.56 4.36
CA PRO A 29 2.96 13.36 5.45
C PRO A 29 1.44 13.25 5.59
N THR A 30 0.72 13.03 4.49
CA THR A 30 -0.74 12.92 4.49
C THR A 30 -1.20 11.61 5.13
N LEU A 31 -0.61 10.48 4.72
CA LEU A 31 -0.82 9.17 5.32
C LEU A 31 -0.41 9.18 6.77
N ARG A 32 0.74 9.77 7.12
CA ARG A 32 1.19 9.81 8.52
C ARG A 32 0.18 10.52 9.43
N ARG A 33 -0.34 11.66 8.99
CA ARG A 33 -1.41 12.36 9.73
C ARG A 33 -2.70 11.53 9.79
N SER A 34 -3.05 10.88 8.68
CA SER A 34 -4.24 10.04 8.58
C SER A 34 -4.22 8.85 9.55
N ILE A 35 -3.14 8.07 9.57
CA ILE A 35 -3.01 6.91 10.47
C ILE A 35 -2.95 7.34 11.94
N LEU A 36 -2.23 8.42 12.27
CA LEU A 36 -2.20 8.95 13.63
C LEU A 36 -3.59 9.39 14.10
N ARG A 37 -4.38 10.03 13.22
CA ARG A 37 -5.77 10.38 13.51
C ARG A 37 -6.64 9.14 13.71
N ALA A 38 -6.51 8.12 12.87
CA ALA A 38 -7.26 6.88 13.01
C ALA A 38 -6.94 6.16 14.33
N LEU A 39 -5.67 6.16 14.75
CA LEU A 39 -5.21 5.63 16.03
C LEU A 39 -5.82 6.39 17.21
N GLN A 40 -5.90 7.73 17.13
CA GLN A 40 -6.54 8.55 18.16
C GLN A 40 -8.05 8.33 18.26
N LEU A 41 -8.73 8.13 17.14
CA LEU A 41 -10.17 7.88 17.09
C LEU A 41 -10.55 6.48 17.57
N GLN A 42 -9.60 5.53 17.57
CA GLN A 42 -9.81 4.17 18.06
C GLN A 42 -8.77 3.77 19.12
N PRO A 43 -8.76 4.43 20.29
CA PRO A 43 -7.70 4.25 21.30
C PRO A 43 -7.64 2.81 21.85
N ASN A 44 -8.81 2.16 21.99
CA ASN A 44 -8.89 0.77 22.45
C ASN A 44 -8.27 -0.22 21.45
N GLN A 45 -8.37 0.08 20.16
CA GLN A 45 -7.75 -0.72 19.10
C GLN A 45 -6.28 -0.33 18.94
N ALA A 46 -5.92 0.95 18.97
CA ALA A 46 -4.53 1.39 18.89
C ALA A 46 -3.61 0.72 19.93
N ALA A 47 -4.12 0.44 21.14
CA ALA A 47 -3.37 -0.21 22.20
C ALA A 47 -3.22 -1.75 22.07
N LYS A 48 -4.07 -2.42 21.29
CA LYS A 48 -4.18 -3.89 21.26
C LYS A 48 -4.20 -4.52 19.86
N ALA A 49 -4.41 -3.70 18.83
CA ALA A 49 -4.61 -4.15 17.47
C ALA A 49 -3.31 -4.61 16.84
N THR A 50 -3.38 -5.76 16.19
CA THR A 50 -2.30 -6.27 15.34
C THR A 50 -2.29 -5.54 13.99
N ASN A 51 -1.22 -5.71 13.22
CA ASN A 51 -1.17 -5.23 11.83
C ASN A 51 -2.38 -5.72 11.00
N ALA A 52 -2.85 -6.94 11.26
CA ALA A 52 -3.98 -7.54 10.56
C ALA A 52 -5.28 -6.75 10.75
N PHE A 53 -5.54 -6.24 11.96
CA PHE A 53 -6.70 -5.37 12.20
C PHE A 53 -6.65 -4.12 11.33
N TRP A 54 -5.51 -3.45 11.26
CA TRP A 54 -5.37 -2.22 10.47
C TRP A 54 -5.44 -2.47 8.97
N VAL A 55 -4.92 -3.61 8.50
CA VAL A 55 -5.13 -4.06 7.12
C VAL A 55 -6.63 -4.22 6.83
N SER A 56 -7.36 -4.95 7.69
CA SER A 56 -8.81 -5.13 7.54
C SER A 56 -9.57 -3.81 7.61
N TYR A 57 -9.18 -2.90 8.50
CA TYR A 57 -9.75 -1.56 8.62
C TYR A 57 -9.62 -0.78 7.30
N TRP A 58 -8.41 -0.71 6.73
CA TRP A 58 -8.20 0.01 5.47
C TRP A 58 -8.84 -0.67 4.26
N LEU A 59 -8.89 -2.01 4.24
CA LEU A 59 -9.63 -2.78 3.23
C LEU A 59 -11.13 -2.48 3.28
N GLU A 60 -11.71 -2.42 4.49
CA GLU A 60 -13.13 -2.10 4.67
C GLU A 60 -13.44 -0.67 4.26
N GLN A 61 -12.59 0.30 4.64
CA GLN A 61 -12.72 1.69 4.19
C GLN A 61 -12.68 1.79 2.65
N HIS A 62 -11.72 1.09 2.02
CA HIS A 62 -11.62 1.02 0.56
C HIS A 62 -12.88 0.42 -0.07
N ARG A 63 -13.42 -0.67 0.49
CA ARG A 63 -14.64 -1.32 0.01
C ARG A 63 -15.85 -0.40 0.08
N GLN A 64 -16.08 0.24 1.23
CA GLN A 64 -17.21 1.16 1.42
C GLN A 64 -17.18 2.32 0.42
N GLN A 65 -15.98 2.80 0.08
CA GLN A 65 -15.77 3.86 -0.91
C GLN A 65 -16.03 3.40 -2.35
N HIS A 66 -15.99 2.09 -2.63
CA HIS A 66 -16.23 1.50 -3.95
C HIS A 66 -17.64 0.89 -4.13
N SER A 67 -18.32 0.51 -3.04
CA SER A 67 -19.65 -0.13 -3.11
C SER A 67 -20.80 0.84 -3.39
N PHE A 68 -20.61 2.14 -3.23
CA PHE A 68 -21.59 3.16 -3.61
C PHE A 68 -21.13 3.90 -4.87
N PRO A 69 -21.62 3.57 -6.08
CA PRO A 69 -21.63 4.57 -7.13
C PRO A 69 -22.65 5.63 -6.66
N SER A 70 -22.21 6.84 -6.31
CA SER A 70 -23.11 7.95 -5.98
C SER A 70 -24.03 8.26 -7.17
N SER A 71 -25.15 7.58 -7.27
CA SER A 71 -26.29 7.93 -8.12
C SER A 71 -27.17 8.96 -7.41
N ALA A 72 -26.58 10.03 -6.87
CA ALA A 72 -27.30 11.21 -6.37
C ALA A 72 -26.31 12.26 -5.86
N SER A 73 -25.83 13.13 -6.74
CA SER A 73 -25.68 14.58 -6.55
C SER A 73 -24.72 15.14 -7.59
N VAL A 74 -25.31 15.77 -8.60
CA VAL A 74 -24.70 16.90 -9.30
C VAL A 74 -24.27 17.91 -8.23
N SER A 75 -23.07 18.48 -8.35
CA SER A 75 -22.50 19.57 -7.52
C SER A 75 -21.83 19.23 -6.19
N SER A 76 -20.99 18.19 -6.16
CA SER A 76 -19.67 18.28 -5.50
C SER A 76 -18.82 17.14 -6.02
N ALA A 77 -17.66 17.46 -6.60
CA ALA A 77 -16.70 16.45 -7.00
C ALA A 77 -16.52 15.43 -5.85
N PRO A 78 -16.48 14.11 -6.13
CA PRO A 78 -16.12 13.16 -5.09
C PRO A 78 -14.82 13.68 -4.48
N THR A 79 -14.78 13.92 -3.17
CA THR A 79 -13.53 14.28 -2.51
C THR A 79 -12.65 13.04 -2.57
N SER A 80 -11.98 12.92 -3.72
CA SER A 80 -11.05 11.88 -4.16
C SER A 80 -9.90 11.65 -3.17
N SER A 81 -9.80 12.50 -2.15
CA SER A 81 -8.90 12.36 -1.02
C SER A 81 -9.19 11.10 -0.20
N GLY A 82 -10.44 10.80 0.17
CA GLY A 82 -10.74 9.66 1.05
C GLY A 82 -10.43 8.30 0.43
N HIS A 83 -10.89 8.11 -0.81
CA HIS A 83 -10.70 6.88 -1.59
C HIS A 83 -9.23 6.56 -1.84
N ARG A 84 -8.45 7.58 -2.21
CA ARG A 84 -7.03 7.42 -2.45
C ARG A 84 -6.26 7.10 -1.16
N LEU A 85 -6.72 7.58 0.00
CA LEU A 85 -5.99 7.38 1.26
C LEU A 85 -5.99 5.91 1.72
N SER A 86 -7.14 5.22 1.70
CA SER A 86 -7.21 3.81 2.13
C SER A 86 -6.35 2.91 1.23
N GLN A 87 -6.42 3.10 -0.08
CA GLN A 87 -5.57 2.40 -1.04
C GLN A 87 -4.08 2.70 -0.81
N HIS A 88 -3.71 3.96 -0.59
CA HIS A 88 -2.32 4.33 -0.35
C HIS A 88 -1.78 3.82 0.98
N HIS A 89 -2.60 3.72 2.03
CA HIS A 89 -2.23 3.05 3.29
C HIS A 89 -1.93 1.57 3.05
N LEU A 90 -2.76 0.88 2.28
CA LEU A 90 -2.53 -0.53 1.92
C LEU A 90 -1.28 -0.69 1.03
N LEU A 91 -1.05 0.23 0.10
CA LEU A 91 0.17 0.25 -0.72
C LEU A 91 1.42 0.50 0.12
N ALA A 92 1.36 1.42 1.10
CA ALA A 92 2.44 1.67 2.04
C ALA A 92 2.74 0.39 2.84
N TYR A 93 1.70 -0.29 3.33
CA TYR A 93 1.86 -1.56 4.06
C TYR A 93 2.58 -2.62 3.21
N THR A 94 2.23 -2.76 1.93
CA THR A 94 2.79 -3.78 1.03
C THR A 94 4.15 -3.43 0.42
N GLN A 95 4.71 -2.24 0.67
CA GLN A 95 6.00 -1.80 0.09
C GLN A 95 7.11 -2.85 0.20
N GLU A 96 7.28 -3.44 1.38
CA GLU A 96 8.31 -4.44 1.61
C GLU A 96 8.07 -5.73 0.83
N ALA A 97 6.80 -6.17 0.72
CA ALA A 97 6.44 -7.33 -0.09
C ALA A 97 6.68 -7.06 -1.58
N CYS A 98 6.30 -5.88 -2.07
CA CYS A 98 6.60 -5.43 -3.43
C CYS A 98 8.11 -5.43 -3.70
N TYR A 99 8.92 -4.93 -2.75
CA TYR A 99 10.37 -4.90 -2.89
C TYR A 99 10.95 -6.30 -3.02
N TRP A 100 10.59 -7.22 -2.13
CA TRP A 100 11.12 -8.59 -2.17
C TRP A 100 10.67 -9.36 -3.41
N ALA A 101 9.44 -9.14 -3.89
CA ALA A 101 8.97 -9.72 -5.14
C ALA A 101 9.82 -9.21 -6.33
N SER A 102 10.01 -7.89 -6.44
CA SER A 102 10.81 -7.27 -7.49
C SER A 102 12.28 -7.68 -7.42
N TYR A 103 12.85 -7.79 -6.21
CA TYR A 103 14.23 -8.24 -6.01
C TYR A 103 14.45 -9.67 -6.49
N ARG A 104 13.55 -10.59 -6.11
CA ARG A 104 13.61 -11.98 -6.57
C ARG A 104 13.47 -12.06 -8.08
N PHE A 105 12.50 -11.33 -8.65
CA PHE A 105 12.30 -11.29 -10.09
C PHE A 105 13.54 -10.77 -10.83
N HIS A 106 14.10 -9.64 -10.38
CA HIS A 106 15.31 -9.05 -10.96
C HIS A 106 16.50 -10.03 -10.91
N LYS A 107 16.72 -10.70 -9.77
CA LYS A 107 17.80 -11.71 -9.65
C LYS A 107 17.60 -12.87 -10.61
N THR A 108 16.37 -13.39 -10.73
CA THR A 108 16.05 -14.47 -11.66
C THR A 108 16.29 -14.03 -13.10
N MET A 109 15.81 -12.84 -13.49
CA MET A 109 16.01 -12.32 -14.84
C MET A 109 17.49 -12.08 -15.15
N ALA A 110 18.29 -11.59 -14.20
CA ALA A 110 19.74 -11.43 -14.38
C ALA A 110 20.47 -12.78 -14.59
N GLN A 111 19.94 -13.88 -14.07
CA GLN A 111 20.49 -15.22 -14.28
C GLN A 111 20.11 -15.83 -15.63
N PHE A 112 18.90 -15.54 -16.12
CA PHE A 112 18.39 -16.10 -17.38
C PHE A 112 18.63 -15.21 -18.60
N ALA A 113 18.88 -13.92 -18.41
CA ALA A 113 19.00 -12.95 -19.49
C ALA A 113 20.31 -12.16 -19.35
N ALA A 114 21.21 -12.35 -20.30
CA ALA A 114 22.22 -11.36 -20.68
C ALA A 114 21.59 -10.10 -21.35
N ILE A 115 20.29 -9.82 -21.13
CA ILE A 115 19.44 -8.98 -22.01
C ILE A 115 18.56 -7.98 -21.23
N SER A 116 18.49 -8.01 -19.89
CA SER A 116 17.64 -7.05 -19.16
C SER A 116 18.41 -5.79 -18.75
N ASP A 117 18.17 -4.69 -19.46
CA ASP A 117 18.58 -3.34 -19.04
C ASP A 117 17.70 -2.77 -17.91
N GLN A 118 16.68 -3.53 -17.46
CA GLN A 118 15.78 -3.07 -16.41
C GLN A 118 16.38 -3.26 -15.02
N THR A 119 16.35 -2.18 -14.26
CA THR A 119 16.85 -2.13 -12.89
C THR A 119 15.83 -2.70 -11.90
N LEU A 120 16.28 -2.98 -10.68
CA LEU A 120 15.38 -3.30 -9.57
C LEU A 120 14.31 -2.22 -9.34
N ALA A 121 14.67 -0.95 -9.54
CA ALA A 121 13.75 0.16 -9.37
C ALA A 121 12.61 0.11 -10.39
N ASP A 122 12.88 -0.27 -11.64
CA ASP A 122 11.86 -0.41 -12.68
C ASP A 122 10.85 -1.49 -12.31
N TYR A 123 11.32 -2.67 -11.90
CA TYR A 123 10.44 -3.75 -11.44
C TYR A 123 9.65 -3.40 -10.18
N PHE A 124 10.24 -2.61 -9.29
CA PHE A 124 9.55 -2.14 -8.09
C PHE A 124 8.45 -1.12 -8.42
N GLN A 125 8.72 -0.17 -9.32
CA GLN A 125 7.71 0.76 -9.81
C GLN A 125 6.57 0.06 -10.54
N ILE A 126 6.87 -0.97 -11.35
CA ILE A 126 5.84 -1.80 -12.00
C ILE A 126 4.96 -2.48 -10.94
N ALA A 127 5.56 -3.11 -9.92
CA ALA A 127 4.81 -3.77 -8.85
C ALA A 127 3.87 -2.79 -8.12
N GLN A 128 4.34 -1.58 -7.82
CA GLN A 128 3.50 -0.53 -7.22
C GLN A 128 2.38 -0.08 -8.16
N ALA A 129 2.67 0.11 -9.44
CA ALA A 129 1.68 0.54 -10.45
C ALA A 129 0.56 -0.47 -10.66
N GLN A 130 0.84 -1.78 -10.50
CA GLN A 130 -0.18 -2.83 -10.58
C GLN A 130 -1.00 -2.99 -9.30
N PHE A 131 -0.66 -2.30 -8.21
CA PHE A 131 -1.30 -2.51 -6.90
C PHE A 131 -2.83 -2.31 -6.93
N SER A 132 -3.32 -1.31 -7.65
CA SER A 132 -4.76 -1.07 -7.80
C SER A 132 -5.49 -2.26 -8.43
N LYS A 133 -4.89 -2.90 -9.43
CA LYS A 133 -5.44 -4.09 -10.08
C LYS A 133 -5.41 -5.31 -9.16
N VAL A 134 -4.32 -5.48 -8.40
CA VAL A 134 -4.21 -6.55 -7.40
C VAL A 134 -5.28 -6.39 -6.33
N LEU A 135 -5.48 -5.17 -5.84
CA LEU A 135 -6.48 -4.87 -4.83
C LEU A 135 -7.91 -5.09 -5.35
N ALA A 136 -8.20 -4.68 -6.58
CA ALA A 136 -9.48 -4.99 -7.22
C ALA A 136 -9.72 -6.51 -7.35
N GLY A 137 -8.70 -7.24 -7.82
CA GLY A 137 -8.73 -8.69 -7.96
C GLY A 137 -8.94 -9.43 -6.63
N PHE A 138 -8.42 -8.88 -5.53
CA PHE A 138 -8.62 -9.41 -4.18
C PHE A 138 -10.11 -9.41 -3.78
N PHE A 139 -10.84 -8.34 -4.07
CA PHE A 139 -12.27 -8.24 -3.74
C PHE A 139 -13.19 -9.00 -4.68
N THR A 140 -12.78 -9.24 -5.93
CA THR A 140 -13.59 -9.99 -6.91
C THR A 140 -13.48 -11.51 -6.78
N ARG A 141 -12.52 -12.02 -5.99
CA ARG A 141 -12.32 -13.45 -5.83
C ARG A 141 -13.27 -14.00 -4.75
N PRO A 142 -14.14 -14.99 -5.05
CA PRO A 142 -14.95 -15.63 -4.01
C PRO A 142 -14.03 -16.34 -3.01
N GLY A 143 -14.16 -16.01 -1.70
CA GLY A 143 -13.42 -16.66 -0.61
C GLY A 143 -12.31 -15.82 0.06
N SER A 144 -12.12 -14.56 -0.32
CA SER A 144 -11.16 -13.61 0.30
C SER A 144 -11.77 -12.75 1.42
N HIS A 145 -12.75 -13.29 2.16
CA HIS A 145 -13.26 -12.62 3.37
C HIS A 145 -12.47 -13.08 4.60
N PRO A 146 -12.07 -12.16 5.50
CA PRO A 146 -11.50 -12.52 6.79
C PRO A 146 -12.49 -13.23 7.71
#